data_AF-A0A534J9U6-F1
#
_entry.id   AF-A0A534J9U6-F1
#
_cell.length_a   1.000
_cell.length_b   1.000
_cell.length_c   1.000
_cell.angle_alpha   90.00
_cell.angle_beta   90.00
_cell.angle_gamma   90.00
#
_symmetry.space_group_name_H-M   'P 1'
#
loop_
_entity.id
_entity.type
_entity.pdbx_description
1 polymer ?
#
loop_
_entity_poly.entity_id
_entity_poly.type
_entity_poly.pdbx_seq_one_letter_code
_entity_poly.pdbx_strand_id
1 'polypeptide(L)' 'VKEIVELHPLFGEYDLIAKIEAEDFNILGQVVVDKIRSIPGVIDTKTLTGIKF' A
#
# COMPACT_ATOMS: atom_id res chain seq x y z
N VAL A 1 3.86 0.78 8.83
CA VAL A 1 4.61 0.69 7.55
C VAL A 1 5.15 2.08 7.26
N LYS A 2 6.47 2.26 7.12
CA LYS A 2 7.10 3.59 7.11
C LYS A 2 6.97 4.30 5.76
N GLU A 3 6.75 3.51 4.72
CA GLU A 3 6.65 3.91 3.32
C GLU A 3 5.29 4.53 2.98
N ILE A 4 4.31 4.45 3.89
CA ILE A 4 3.01 5.10 3.75
C ILE A 4 3.17 6.58 4.05
N VAL A 5 2.96 7.42 3.04
CA VAL A 5 3.02 8.88 3.16
C VAL A 5 1.65 9.52 3.42
N GLU A 6 0.57 8.86 2.97
CA GLU A 6 -0.81 9.29 3.19
C GLU A 6 -1.71 8.07 3.42
N LEU A 7 -2.68 8.18 4.31
CA LEU A 7 -3.64 7.11 4.62
C LEU A 7 -5.01 7.72 4.90
N HIS A 8 -6.03 7.21 4.22
CA HIS A 8 -7.40 7.67 4.39
C HIS A 8 -8.35 6.47 4.55
N PRO A 9 -9.25 6.52 5.54
CA PRO A 9 -10.37 5.60 5.58
C PRO A 9 -11.37 5.93 4.49
N LEU A 10 -11.97 4.90 3.93
CA LEU A 10 -12.94 5.00 2.86
C LEU A 10 -14.28 4.39 3.30
N PHE A 11 -15.33 4.82 2.61
CA PHE A 11 -16.60 4.12 2.58
C PHE A 11 -16.76 3.54 1.17
N GLY A 12 -16.96 2.22 1.05
CA GLY A 12 -17.11 1.57 -0.25
C GLY A 12 -16.53 0.16 -0.29
N GLU A 13 -16.04 -0.25 -1.46
CA GLU A 13 -15.46 -1.58 -1.71
C GLU A 13 -14.20 -1.86 -0.88
N TYR A 14 -13.43 -0.82 -0.55
CA TYR A 14 -12.22 -0.90 0.26
C TYR A 14 -12.38 -0.04 1.52
N ASP A 15 -11.80 -0.49 2.62
CA ASP A 15 -11.83 0.23 3.91
C ASP A 15 -10.80 1.37 3.99
N LEU A 16 -9.69 1.24 3.26
CA LEU A 16 -8.54 2.14 3.33
C LEU A 16 -7.97 2.40 1.93
N ILE A 17 -7.48 3.63 1.73
CA ILE A 17 -6.55 3.97 0.64
C ILE A 17 -5.26 4.51 1.23
N ALA A 18 -4.13 3.91 0.82
CA ALA A 18 -2.80 4.29 1.28
C ALA A 18 -1.97 4.72 0.07
N LYS A 19 -1.30 5.87 0.17
CA LYS A 19 -0.27 6.28 -0.77
C LYS A 19 1.09 5.87 -0.23
N ILE A 20 1.86 5.18 -1.07
CA ILE A 20 3.15 4.62 -0.72
C ILE A 20 4.21 5.23 -1.63
N GLU A 21 5.34 5.64 -1.06
CA GLU A 21 6.52 6.03 -1.81
C GLU A 21 7.64 5.01 -1.55
N ALA A 22 8.28 4.57 -2.63
CA ALA A 22 9.38 3.61 -2.61
C ALA A 22 10.40 4.02 -3.68
N GLU A 23 11.67 3.63 -3.49
CA GLU A 23 12.75 4.01 -4.41
C GLU A 23 12.59 3.33 -5.78
N ASP A 24 12.05 2.11 -5.79
CA ASP A 24 11.77 1.36 -7.02
C ASP A 24 10.60 0.37 -6.84
N PHE A 25 10.24 -0.31 -7.92
CA PHE A 25 9.16 -1.31 -7.96
C PHE A 25 9.47 -2.57 -7.15
N ASN A 26 10.74 -2.95 -6.96
CA ASN A 26 11.09 -4.13 -6.17
C ASN A 26 10.82 -3.86 -4.68
N ILE A 27 11.26 -2.71 -4.19
CA ILE A 27 10.99 -2.26 -2.83
C ILE A 27 9.49 -2.07 -2.63
N LEU A 28 8.78 -1.47 -3.59
CA LEU A 28 7.32 -1.35 -3.54
C LEU A 28 6.64 -2.71 -3.38
N GLY A 29 7.05 -3.70 -4.18
CA GLY A 29 6.53 -5.07 -4.10
C GLY A 29 6.76 -5.70 -2.74
N GLN A 30 7.99 -5.60 -2.21
CA GLN A 30 8.33 -6.09 -0.87
C GLN A 30 7.49 -5.41 0.22
N VAL A 31 7.31 -4.09 0.15
CA VAL A 31 6.47 -3.36 1.11
C VAL A 31 5.04 -3.88 1.09
N VAL A 32 4.45 -4.08 -0.08
CA VAL A 32 3.08 -4.57 -0.20
C VAL A 32 2.96 -6.00 0.34
N VAL A 33 3.84 -6.90 -0.07
CA VAL A 33 3.74 -8.34 0.27
C VAL A 33 4.17 -8.60 1.71
N ASP A 34 5.35 -8.13 2.10
CA ASP A 34 5.99 -8.51 3.36
C ASP A 34 5.51 -7.66 4.53
N LYS A 35 5.06 -6.42 4.28
CA LYS A 35 4.65 -5.48 5.34
C LYS A 35 3.16 -5.20 5.39
N ILE A 36 2.46 -5.04 4.26
CA ILE A 36 1.04 -4.67 4.26
C ILE A 36 0.16 -5.91 4.33
N ARG A 37 0.34 -6.87 3.41
CA ARG A 37 -0.48 -8.10 3.37
C ARG A 37 -0.24 -9.03 4.56
N SER A 38 0.86 -8.87 5.27
CA SER A 38 1.17 -9.62 6.49
C SER A 38 0.47 -9.09 7.75
N ILE A 39 -0.17 -7.92 7.68
CA ILE A 39 -0.88 -7.33 8.83
C ILE A 39 -2.15 -8.14 9.12
N PRO A 40 -2.33 -8.65 10.35
CA PRO A 40 -3.55 -9.35 10.72
C PRO A 40 -4.79 -8.49 10.48
N GLY A 41 -5.76 -9.04 9.75
CA GLY A 41 -7.00 -8.36 9.38
C GLY A 41 -7.00 -7.70 8.01
N VAL A 42 -5.84 -7.61 7.32
CA VAL A 42 -5.82 -7.24 5.90
C VAL A 42 -6.31 -8.44 5.08
N ILE A 43 -7.49 -8.30 4.48
CA ILE A 43 -8.13 -9.38 3.71
C ILE A 43 -7.68 -9.36 2.25
N ASP A 44 -7.62 -8.18 1.64
CA ASP A 44 -7.17 -8.00 0.26
C ASP A 44 -6.54 -6.62 0.05
N THR A 45 -5.73 -6.49 -1.00
CA THR A 45 -5.09 -5.23 -1.40
C THR A 45 -5.09 -5.13 -2.92
N LYS A 46 -5.46 -3.96 -3.46
CA LYS A 46 -5.25 -3.60 -4.87
C LYS A 46 -4.18 -2.52 -4.97
N THR A 47 -3.09 -2.81 -5.66
CA THR A 47 -1.97 -1.87 -5.83
C THR A 47 -2.10 -1.13 -7.16
N LEU A 48 -2.23 0.20 -7.08
CA LEU A 48 -2.23 1.10 -8.24
C LEU A 48 -0.85 1.75 -8.35
N THR A 49 0.00 1.24 -9.24
CA THR A 49 1.38 1.72 -9.37
C THR A 49 1.48 2.93 -10.30
N GLY A 50 2.31 3.91 -9.93
CA GLY A 50 2.63 5.07 -10.75
C GLY A 50 4.11 5.40 -10.70
N ILE A 51 4.59 6.15 -11.70
CA ILE A 51 5.96 6.65 -11.77
C ILE A 51 5.91 8.16 -11.59
N LYS A 52 6.78 8.71 -10.75
CA LYS A 52 6.99 10.15 -10.59
C LYS A 52 8.37 10.49 -11.15
N PHE A 53 8.40 11.37 -12.16
CA PHE A 53 9.62 11.91 -12.76
C PHE A 53 10.13 13.11 -11.96
#